data_AF-A0AAV4GPQ1-F1
#
_entry.id   AF-A0AAV4GPQ1-F1
#
_cell.length_a   1.000
_cell.length_b   1.000
_cell.length_c   1.000
_cell.angle_alpha   90.00
_cell.angle_beta   90.00
_cell.angle_gamma   90.00
#
_symmetry.space_group_name_H-M   'P 1'
#
loop_
_entity.id
_entity.type
_entity.pdbx_description
1 polymer ?
#
loop_
_entity_poly.entity_id
_entity_poly.type
_entity_poly.pdbx_seq_one_letter_code
_entity_poly.pdbx_strand_id
1 'polypeptide(L)'
;MVVGALMAIRGWDERLRTLYRQANSTGHWANTYAMHDPDELFAETTQAYFNVQSHSPQPNGIHGPISTNKKLKSYHPALYELIKEVFPCDNTYLKRCKSTRQQEDAQHLFMDCDLDSKDCTDYHARCAQWATGGECSKNPNYMLTNCRRSCNVCEEKDDATPDCVDKHILCSHWAMHGSCQVTPDYMHDNCVRSCYIVDTSDSMLYSPCAVYTL
;
A
#
# COMPACT_ATOMS: atom_id res chain seq x y z
N MET A 1 18.68 -3.31 1.12
CA MET A 1 17.96 -2.20 0.47
C MET A 1 16.68 -2.72 -0.18
N VAL A 2 15.53 -2.27 0.33
CA VAL A 2 14.20 -2.61 -0.21
C VAL A 2 13.79 -1.56 -1.25
N VAL A 3 14.16 -1.78 -2.51
CA VAL A 3 14.07 -0.78 -3.60
C VAL A 3 12.65 -0.21 -3.76
N GLY A 4 11.62 -1.04 -3.67
CA GLY A 4 10.23 -0.59 -3.80
C GLY A 4 9.78 0.36 -2.69
N ALA A 5 10.09 0.03 -1.42
CA ALA A 5 9.72 0.85 -0.28
C ALA A 5 10.48 2.20 -0.27
N LEU A 6 11.72 2.22 -0.74
CA LEU A 6 12.52 3.44 -0.86
C LEU A 6 11.91 4.46 -1.83
N MET A 7 11.25 3.99 -2.89
CA MET A 7 10.61 4.84 -3.90
C MET A 7 9.18 5.22 -3.53
N ALA A 8 8.43 4.30 -2.90
CA ALA A 8 7.01 4.49 -2.61
C ALA A 8 6.73 5.18 -1.26
N ILE A 9 7.60 5.02 -0.26
CA ILE A 9 7.37 5.50 1.10
C ILE A 9 8.38 6.60 1.44
N ARG A 10 7.86 7.80 1.71
CA ARG A 10 8.68 8.97 2.03
C ARG A 10 9.56 8.72 3.26
N GLY A 11 10.86 8.93 3.08
CA GLY A 11 11.85 8.84 4.16
C GLY A 11 12.08 7.42 4.68
N TRP A 12 11.70 6.38 3.92
CA TRP A 12 11.77 4.97 4.34
C TRP A 12 13.09 4.58 5.01
N ASP A 13 14.23 4.80 4.33
CA ASP A 13 15.54 4.34 4.81
C ASP A 13 15.94 5.02 6.14
N GLU A 14 15.75 6.33 6.25
CA GLU A 14 16.05 7.07 7.47
C GLU A 14 15.15 6.64 8.63
N ARG A 15 13.86 6.42 8.36
CA ARG A 15 12.86 5.96 9.35
C ARG A 15 13.19 4.56 9.86
N LEU A 16 13.49 3.63 8.96
CA LEU A 16 13.89 2.26 9.32
C LEU A 16 15.19 2.26 10.15
N ARG A 17 16.23 3.01 9.73
CA ARG A 17 17.49 3.14 10.48
C ARG A 17 17.28 3.77 11.85
N THR A 18 16.36 4.71 11.98
CA THR A 18 16.03 5.33 13.25
C THR A 18 15.40 4.33 14.21
N LEU A 19 14.42 3.53 13.74
CA LEU A 19 13.83 2.46 14.54
C LEU A 19 14.83 1.36 14.87
N TYR A 20 15.75 1.03 13.96
CA TYR A 20 16.84 0.08 14.25
C TYR A 20 17.74 0.56 15.40
N ARG A 21 18.20 1.81 15.37
CA ARG A 21 19.00 2.39 16.46
C ARG A 21 18.23 2.41 17.78
N GLN A 22 16.95 2.78 17.74
CA GLN A 22 16.08 2.75 18.91
C GLN A 22 15.96 1.34 19.50
N ALA A 23 15.69 0.34 18.65
CA ALA A 23 15.58 -1.05 19.07
C ALA A 23 16.86 -1.53 19.75
N ASN A 24 18.02 -1.26 19.14
CA ASN A 24 19.32 -1.61 19.70
C ASN A 24 19.56 -0.95 21.08
N SER A 25 19.25 0.36 21.20
CA SER A 25 19.45 1.10 22.47
C SER A 25 18.53 0.64 23.61
N THR A 26 17.37 0.08 23.28
CA THR A 26 16.35 -0.37 24.25
C THR A 26 16.39 -1.87 24.50
N GLY A 27 17.34 -2.59 23.87
CA GLY A 27 17.43 -4.05 23.96
C GLY A 27 16.31 -4.78 23.25
N HIS A 28 15.52 -4.11 22.40
CA HIS A 28 14.55 -4.81 21.57
C HIS A 28 15.29 -5.69 20.57
N TRP A 29 14.75 -6.88 20.31
CA TRP A 29 15.34 -7.87 19.40
C TRP A 29 16.76 -8.33 19.78
N ALA A 30 17.19 -8.07 21.01
CA ALA A 30 18.51 -8.47 21.49
C ALA A 30 18.73 -9.98 21.31
N ASN A 31 19.91 -10.35 20.82
CA ASN A 31 20.31 -11.73 20.54
C ASN A 31 19.36 -12.45 19.55
N THR A 32 18.88 -11.73 18.53
CA THR A 32 18.20 -12.29 17.35
C THR A 32 18.84 -11.78 16.06
N TYR A 33 18.55 -12.43 14.94
CA TYR A 33 19.06 -12.05 13.63
C TYR A 33 18.61 -10.65 13.20
N ALA A 34 17.45 -10.21 13.68
CA ALA A 34 16.89 -8.88 13.40
C ALA A 34 17.81 -7.72 13.82
N MET A 35 18.75 -7.93 14.74
CA MET A 35 19.72 -6.90 15.17
C MET A 35 21.04 -6.93 14.39
N HIS A 36 21.17 -7.73 13.34
CA HIS A 36 22.37 -7.73 12.50
C HIS A 36 22.54 -6.38 11.77
N ASP A 37 21.50 -5.94 11.07
CA ASP A 37 21.46 -4.66 10.36
C ASP A 37 20.00 -4.21 10.12
N PRO A 38 19.76 -2.99 9.60
CA PRO A 38 18.40 -2.49 9.37
C PRO A 38 17.59 -3.28 8.32
N ASP A 39 18.23 -3.88 7.33
CA ASP A 39 17.57 -4.71 6.32
C ASP A 39 17.10 -6.04 6.94
N GLU A 40 17.90 -6.64 7.81
CA GLU A 40 17.52 -7.84 8.58
C GLU A 40 16.43 -7.55 9.61
N LEU A 41 16.47 -6.36 10.24
CA LEU A 41 15.36 -5.92 11.08
C LEU A 41 14.05 -5.86 10.28
N PHE A 42 14.09 -5.28 9.09
CA PHE A 42 12.93 -5.26 8.20
C PHE A 42 12.47 -6.68 7.87
N ALA A 43 13.37 -7.55 7.43
CA ALA A 43 13.04 -8.92 7.02
C ALA A 43 12.41 -9.75 8.15
N GLU A 44 13.03 -9.77 9.33
CA GLU A 44 12.54 -10.54 10.48
C GLU A 44 11.21 -9.97 11.01
N THR A 45 11.05 -8.65 10.94
CA THR A 45 9.79 -8.00 11.31
C THR A 45 8.68 -8.30 10.30
N THR A 46 8.97 -8.29 9.00
CA THR A 46 8.00 -8.67 7.96
C THR A 46 7.54 -10.11 8.14
N GLN A 47 8.45 -11.04 8.46
CA GLN A 47 8.07 -12.42 8.78
C GLN A 47 7.14 -12.50 10.00
N ALA A 48 7.40 -11.71 11.04
CA ALA A 48 6.53 -11.65 12.22
C ALA A 48 5.17 -11.02 11.87
N TYR A 49 5.15 -9.93 11.09
CA TYR A 49 3.97 -9.23 10.61
C TYR A 49 3.01 -10.18 9.87
N PHE A 50 3.54 -11.13 9.11
CA PHE A 50 2.73 -12.13 8.38
C PHE A 50 2.53 -13.46 9.11
N ASN A 51 2.94 -13.56 10.38
CA ASN A 51 2.85 -14.79 11.19
C ASN A 51 3.59 -15.99 10.60
N VAL A 52 4.65 -15.74 9.81
CA VAL A 52 5.47 -16.77 9.16
C VAL A 52 6.84 -16.93 9.82
N GLN A 53 7.19 -16.07 10.76
CA GLN A 53 8.43 -16.16 11.55
C GLN A 53 8.48 -17.44 12.41
N SER A 54 9.66 -18.06 12.48
CA SER A 54 9.95 -19.15 13.40
C SER A 54 9.94 -18.68 14.84
N HIS A 55 9.31 -19.44 15.73
CA HIS A 55 9.22 -19.10 17.14
C HIS A 55 10.33 -19.75 17.95
N SER A 56 11.02 -18.95 18.78
CA SER A 56 11.83 -19.44 19.89
C SER A 56 11.36 -18.81 21.21
N PRO A 57 11.19 -19.58 22.31
CA PRO A 57 10.80 -19.01 23.60
C PRO A 57 11.79 -17.98 24.14
N GLN A 58 13.08 -18.15 23.81
CA GLN A 58 14.16 -17.25 24.19
C GLN A 58 14.97 -16.85 22.94
N PRO A 59 15.53 -15.63 22.86
CA PRO A 59 16.43 -15.25 21.78
C PRO A 59 17.64 -16.19 21.68
N ASN A 60 17.85 -16.78 20.49
CA ASN A 60 18.87 -17.82 20.28
C ASN A 60 19.96 -17.43 19.26
N GLY A 61 20.13 -16.13 19.01
CA GLY A 61 21.01 -15.59 17.97
C GLY A 61 20.36 -15.54 16.58
N ILE A 62 19.26 -16.28 16.37
CA ILE A 62 18.52 -16.33 15.12
C ILE A 62 17.11 -15.80 15.33
N HIS A 63 16.28 -16.54 16.06
CA HIS A 63 14.88 -16.25 16.32
C HIS A 63 14.63 -15.87 17.78
N GLY A 64 13.48 -15.26 18.04
CA GLY A 64 13.03 -14.87 19.37
C GLY A 64 11.53 -15.10 19.59
N PRO A 65 10.97 -14.55 20.68
CA PRO A 65 9.58 -14.79 21.05
C PRO A 65 8.56 -14.05 20.17
N ILE A 66 9.01 -13.04 19.42
CA ILE A 66 8.19 -12.14 18.61
C ILE A 66 8.00 -12.71 17.21
N SER A 67 7.09 -13.67 17.08
CA SER A 67 6.89 -14.45 15.85
C SER A 67 5.52 -14.26 15.18
N THR A 68 4.69 -13.34 15.70
CA THR A 68 3.33 -13.09 15.19
C THR A 68 3.02 -11.61 15.11
N ASN A 69 2.08 -11.24 14.23
CA ASN A 69 1.59 -9.89 14.00
C ASN A 69 1.15 -9.24 15.31
N LYS A 70 0.32 -9.96 16.07
CA LYS A 70 -0.19 -9.51 17.37
C LYS A 70 0.95 -9.24 18.36
N LYS A 71 1.94 -10.12 18.45
CA LYS A 71 3.09 -9.93 19.34
C LYS A 71 3.94 -8.75 18.91
N LEU A 72 4.20 -8.62 17.61
CA LEU A 72 4.94 -7.49 17.05
C LEU A 72 4.25 -6.15 17.37
N LYS A 73 2.94 -6.07 17.14
CA LYS A 73 2.15 -4.86 17.41
C LYS A 73 2.24 -4.41 18.87
N SER A 74 2.20 -5.35 19.81
CA SER A 74 2.38 -5.05 21.24
C SER A 74 3.83 -4.72 21.62
N TYR A 75 4.80 -5.41 21.01
CA TYR A 75 6.22 -5.32 21.38
C TYR A 75 6.91 -4.08 20.81
N HIS A 76 6.65 -3.74 19.55
CA HIS A 76 7.34 -2.64 18.86
C HIS A 76 6.38 -1.90 17.88
N PRO A 77 5.39 -1.16 18.41
CA PRO A 77 4.29 -0.59 17.62
C PRO A 77 4.76 0.36 16.51
N ALA A 78 5.80 1.16 16.74
CA ALA A 78 6.31 2.08 15.71
C ALA A 78 6.88 1.34 14.47
N LEU A 79 7.46 0.15 14.67
CA LEU A 79 7.97 -0.67 13.58
C LEU A 79 6.84 -1.44 12.91
N TYR A 80 5.85 -1.90 13.69
CA TYR A 80 4.62 -2.46 13.13
C TYR A 80 3.94 -1.48 12.15
N GLU A 81 3.74 -0.22 12.54
CA GLU A 81 3.11 0.79 11.67
C GLU A 81 3.98 1.11 10.44
N LEU A 82 5.31 1.15 10.58
CA LEU A 82 6.21 1.32 9.42
C LEU A 82 6.08 0.16 8.42
N ILE A 83 6.04 -1.10 8.88
CA ILE A 83 5.83 -2.26 8.00
C ILE A 83 4.45 -2.23 7.36
N LYS A 84 3.43 -1.75 8.09
CA LYS A 84 2.07 -1.61 7.56
C LYS A 84 1.98 -0.61 6.41
N GLU A 85 2.82 0.41 6.35
CA GLU A 85 2.90 1.30 5.18
C GLU A 85 3.37 0.57 3.90
N VAL A 86 4.20 -0.49 4.04
CA VAL A 86 4.61 -1.35 2.92
C VAL A 86 3.51 -2.36 2.58
N PHE A 87 2.81 -2.88 3.59
CA PHE A 87 1.81 -3.93 3.44
C PHE A 87 0.48 -3.53 4.11
N PRO A 88 -0.27 -2.58 3.53
CA PRO A 88 -1.42 -1.98 4.21
C PRO A 88 -2.61 -2.94 4.37
N CYS A 89 -2.62 -4.05 3.62
CA CYS A 89 -3.76 -4.96 3.47
C CYS A 89 -3.82 -6.02 4.56
N ASP A 90 -2.78 -6.10 5.41
CA ASP A 90 -2.64 -7.10 6.48
C ASP A 90 -2.93 -8.54 5.98
N ASN A 91 -2.43 -8.86 4.78
CA ASN A 91 -2.64 -10.17 4.15
C ASN A 91 -2.24 -11.29 5.10
N THR A 92 -3.07 -12.32 5.21
CA THR A 92 -2.70 -13.54 5.94
C THR A 92 -2.19 -14.58 4.97
N TYR A 93 -1.01 -15.15 5.23
CA TYR A 93 -0.37 -16.15 4.36
C TYR A 93 -0.64 -17.57 4.83
N LEU A 94 -0.91 -18.48 3.88
CA LEU A 94 -0.97 -19.90 4.17
C LEU A 94 0.45 -20.43 4.34
N LYS A 95 0.66 -21.30 5.34
CA LYS A 95 1.94 -21.97 5.54
C LYS A 95 2.17 -23.01 4.44
N ARG A 96 2.87 -22.61 3.37
CA ARG A 96 3.14 -23.45 2.18
C ARG A 96 3.94 -24.73 2.46
N CYS A 97 4.57 -24.85 3.62
CA CYS A 97 5.28 -26.07 4.04
C CYS A 97 4.34 -27.20 4.50
N LYS A 98 3.01 -27.00 4.52
CA LYS A 98 2.04 -28.10 4.68
C LYS A 98 1.83 -28.76 3.32
N SER A 99 2.03 -30.07 3.25
CA SER A 99 2.26 -30.87 2.03
C SER A 99 1.14 -30.87 0.96
N THR A 100 0.02 -30.19 1.17
CA THR A 100 -1.04 -30.05 0.18
C THR A 100 -1.28 -28.57 -0.13
N ARG A 101 -0.75 -28.09 -1.26
CA ARG A 101 -0.98 -26.74 -1.81
C ARG A 101 -2.43 -26.48 -2.24
N GLN A 102 -3.35 -27.40 -1.97
CA GLN A 102 -4.78 -27.34 -2.32
C GLN A 102 -5.51 -26.10 -1.78
N GLN A 103 -4.98 -25.48 -0.73
CA GLN A 103 -5.57 -24.28 -0.12
C GLN A 103 -5.03 -22.98 -0.74
N GLU A 104 -3.95 -23.02 -1.52
CA GLU A 104 -3.35 -21.83 -2.11
C GLU A 104 -4.28 -21.16 -3.14
N ASP A 105 -5.04 -21.95 -3.90
CA ASP A 105 -6.02 -21.41 -4.87
C ASP A 105 -7.17 -20.65 -4.19
N ALA A 106 -7.41 -20.90 -2.89
CA ALA A 106 -8.40 -20.19 -2.09
C ALA A 106 -7.83 -18.93 -1.40
N GLN A 107 -6.51 -18.69 -1.48
CA GLN A 107 -5.87 -17.54 -0.86
C GLN A 107 -5.99 -16.30 -1.76
N HIS A 108 -6.83 -15.36 -1.35
CA HIS A 108 -6.86 -14.02 -1.93
C HIS A 108 -5.83 -13.12 -1.22
N LEU A 109 -4.93 -12.54 -2.00
CA LEU A 109 -3.99 -11.52 -1.57
C LEU A 109 -4.44 -10.18 -2.14
N PHE A 110 -4.57 -9.19 -1.28
CA PHE A 110 -4.86 -7.82 -1.69
C PHE A 110 -3.53 -7.09 -1.85
N MET A 111 -3.26 -6.57 -3.04
CA MET A 111 -2.04 -5.80 -3.32
C MET A 111 -2.28 -4.29 -3.24
N ASP A 112 -3.53 -3.87 -3.35
CA ASP A 112 -4.02 -2.54 -3.03
C ASP A 112 -5.12 -2.69 -1.97
N CYS A 113 -4.99 -1.90 -0.92
CA CYS A 113 -5.73 -2.01 0.34
C CYS A 113 -6.73 -0.88 0.48
N ASP A 114 -6.56 0.14 -0.35
CA ASP A 114 -7.67 0.91 -0.86
C ASP A 114 -8.46 -0.09 -1.69
N LEU A 115 -9.57 -0.55 -1.12
CA LEU A 115 -10.58 -1.29 -1.85
C LEU A 115 -11.20 -0.35 -2.90
N ASP A 116 -10.45 0.02 -3.93
CA ASP A 116 -10.87 0.80 -5.08
C ASP A 116 -10.46 0.09 -6.37
N SER A 117 -11.35 -0.12 -7.33
CA SER A 117 -12.26 0.91 -7.84
C SER A 117 -13.45 0.31 -8.61
N LYS A 118 -14.08 -0.75 -8.07
CA LYS A 118 -15.29 -1.33 -8.68
C LYS A 118 -16.51 -1.44 -7.77
N ASP A 119 -16.35 -1.50 -6.46
CA ASP A 119 -17.50 -1.67 -5.56
C ASP A 119 -17.58 -0.50 -4.59
N CYS A 120 -18.02 0.65 -5.13
CA CYS A 120 -18.58 1.73 -4.32
C CYS A 120 -19.93 1.26 -3.76
N THR A 121 -19.88 0.46 -2.69
CA THR A 121 -21.06 -0.09 -2.05
C THR A 121 -21.05 0.20 -0.55
N ASP A 122 -22.24 0.12 0.03
CA ASP A 122 -22.42 0.18 1.46
C ASP A 122 -22.37 -1.25 2.01
N TYR A 123 -21.43 -1.53 2.90
CA TYR A 123 -21.23 -2.84 3.51
C TYR A 123 -22.13 -3.09 4.72
N HIS A 124 -22.95 -2.10 5.11
CA HIS A 124 -23.91 -2.24 6.20
C HIS A 124 -25.31 -1.74 5.81
N ALA A 125 -26.34 -2.51 6.15
CA ALA A 125 -27.73 -2.21 5.80
C ALA A 125 -28.25 -0.86 6.35
N ARG A 126 -27.59 -0.32 7.38
CA ARG A 126 -27.92 0.98 8.00
C ARG A 126 -27.04 2.15 7.55
N CYS A 127 -26.14 1.96 6.58
CA CYS A 127 -25.26 3.03 6.10
C CYS A 127 -26.02 4.29 5.69
N ALA A 128 -27.14 4.15 4.96
CA ALA A 128 -27.96 5.30 4.56
C ALA A 128 -28.55 6.06 5.76
N GLN A 129 -29.00 5.32 6.78
CA GLN A 129 -29.55 5.91 8.00
C GLN A 129 -28.46 6.65 8.80
N TRP A 130 -27.28 6.05 8.92
CA TRP A 130 -26.14 6.65 9.63
C TRP A 130 -25.58 7.88 8.90
N ALA A 131 -25.49 7.82 7.58
CA ALA A 131 -25.13 8.97 6.76
C ALA A 131 -26.12 10.12 6.93
N THR A 132 -27.43 9.82 6.92
CA THR A 132 -28.49 10.81 7.22
C THR A 132 -28.37 11.37 8.65
N GLY A 133 -27.91 10.54 9.60
CA GLY A 133 -27.60 10.94 10.98
C GLY A 133 -26.31 11.78 11.15
N GLY A 134 -25.58 12.03 10.05
CA GLY A 134 -24.34 12.79 10.02
C GLY A 134 -23.11 12.01 10.47
N GLU A 135 -23.18 10.68 10.49
CA GLU A 135 -22.04 9.83 10.91
C GLU A 135 -20.84 9.97 9.97
N CYS A 136 -21.03 10.36 8.71
CA CYS A 136 -19.92 10.59 7.78
C CYS A 136 -18.93 11.65 8.32
N SER A 137 -19.41 12.64 9.08
CA SER A 137 -18.58 13.66 9.72
C SER A 137 -18.22 13.33 11.17
N LYS A 138 -19.12 12.65 11.90
CA LYS A 138 -18.92 12.31 13.32
C LYS A 138 -18.02 11.09 13.52
N ASN A 139 -18.06 10.14 12.59
CA ASN A 139 -17.31 8.89 12.62
C ASN A 139 -16.74 8.55 11.23
N PRO A 140 -15.86 9.42 10.69
CA PRO A 140 -15.35 9.28 9.33
C PRO A 140 -14.58 7.98 9.13
N ASN A 141 -13.79 7.53 10.11
CA ASN A 141 -13.00 6.30 9.98
C ASN A 141 -13.85 5.06 9.72
N TYR A 142 -15.01 4.93 10.38
CA TYR A 142 -15.90 3.80 10.13
C TYR A 142 -16.69 3.97 8.84
N MET A 143 -17.22 5.18 8.63
CA MET A 143 -18.15 5.47 7.54
C MET A 143 -17.46 5.51 6.17
N LEU A 144 -16.24 6.04 6.07
CA LEU A 144 -15.46 6.08 4.83
C LEU A 144 -14.88 4.71 4.44
N THR A 145 -14.90 3.72 5.33
CA THR A 145 -14.50 2.34 4.98
C THR A 145 -15.72 1.48 4.66
N ASN A 146 -16.83 1.63 5.41
CA ASN A 146 -17.96 0.70 5.35
C ASN A 146 -19.19 1.26 4.63
N CYS A 147 -19.29 2.58 4.49
CA CYS A 147 -20.48 3.27 4.01
C CYS A 147 -20.13 4.32 2.95
N ARG A 148 -19.20 3.95 2.06
CA ARG A 148 -18.57 4.85 1.08
C ARG A 148 -19.60 5.49 0.15
N ARG A 149 -20.54 4.68 -0.32
CA ARG A 149 -21.64 5.13 -1.18
C ARG A 149 -22.58 6.08 -0.42
N SER A 150 -23.01 5.70 0.78
CA SER A 150 -23.88 6.54 1.61
C SER A 150 -23.22 7.87 2.04
N CYS A 151 -21.89 7.91 2.13
CA CYS A 151 -21.14 9.14 2.44
C CYS A 151 -20.69 9.93 1.21
N ASN A 152 -21.07 9.51 -0.01
CA ASN A 152 -20.72 10.17 -1.27
C ASN A 152 -19.21 10.40 -1.44
N VAL A 153 -18.38 9.47 -0.96
CA VAL A 153 -16.91 9.54 -1.08
C VAL A 153 -16.35 8.61 -2.13
N CYS A 154 -17.23 8.00 -2.91
CA CYS A 154 -16.80 7.32 -4.11
C CYS A 154 -16.51 8.37 -5.17
N GLU A 155 -15.29 8.36 -5.69
CA GLU A 155 -15.01 9.05 -6.94
C GLU A 155 -15.86 8.35 -8.01
N GLU A 156 -16.83 9.08 -8.58
CA GLU A 156 -17.27 8.71 -9.92
C GLU A 156 -16.00 8.80 -10.76
N LYS A 157 -15.58 7.67 -11.36
CA LYS A 157 -14.56 7.74 -12.39
C LYS A 157 -15.10 8.71 -13.42
N ASP A 158 -14.55 9.91 -13.46
CA ASP A 158 -14.69 10.80 -14.59
C ASP A 158 -14.45 9.95 -15.84
N ASP A 159 -15.39 10.06 -16.77
CA ASP A 159 -15.35 9.53 -18.13
C ASP A 159 -14.13 10.11 -18.89
N ALA A 160 -12.92 9.78 -18.44
CA ALA A 160 -11.79 9.71 -19.33
C ALA A 160 -12.12 8.61 -20.33
N THR A 161 -12.19 9.00 -21.60
CA THR A 161 -12.27 8.07 -22.73
C THR A 161 -11.31 6.90 -22.48
N PRO A 162 -11.67 5.65 -22.86
CA PRO A 162 -10.78 4.48 -22.70
C PRO A 162 -9.37 4.67 -23.25
N ASP A 163 -9.18 5.65 -24.12
CA ASP A 163 -7.93 6.02 -24.77
C ASP A 163 -7.01 6.92 -23.92
N CYS A 164 -7.46 7.47 -22.78
CA CYS A 164 -6.66 8.31 -21.89
C CYS A 164 -6.27 7.60 -20.58
N VAL A 165 -5.49 6.53 -20.69
CA VAL A 165 -4.93 5.83 -19.52
C VAL A 165 -3.44 5.56 -19.71
N ASP A 166 -2.69 5.61 -18.61
CA ASP A 166 -1.32 5.13 -18.59
C ASP A 166 -1.31 3.60 -18.50
N LYS A 167 -0.61 2.96 -19.43
CA LYS A 167 -0.42 1.50 -19.49
C LYS A 167 0.73 1.02 -18.61
N HIS A 168 1.60 1.93 -18.16
CA HIS A 168 2.77 1.59 -17.35
C HIS A 168 2.81 2.40 -16.05
N ILE A 169 3.14 1.74 -14.93
CA ILE A 169 3.15 2.36 -13.60
C ILE A 169 4.17 3.52 -13.47
N LEU A 170 5.24 3.48 -14.25
CA LEU A 170 6.29 4.51 -14.25
C LEU A 170 6.01 5.69 -15.20
N CYS A 171 4.86 5.73 -15.87
CA CYS A 171 4.55 6.77 -16.84
C CYS A 171 4.68 8.19 -16.27
N SER A 172 4.21 8.41 -15.04
CA SER A 172 4.29 9.73 -14.40
C SER A 172 5.73 10.13 -14.07
N HIS A 173 6.55 9.17 -13.64
CA HIS A 173 7.97 9.40 -13.39
C HIS A 173 8.71 9.74 -14.71
N TRP A 174 8.51 8.96 -15.77
CA TRP A 174 9.12 9.22 -17.07
C TRP A 174 8.68 10.56 -17.66
N ALA A 175 7.39 10.88 -17.59
CA ALA A 175 6.87 12.17 -18.05
C ALA A 175 7.50 13.34 -17.29
N MET A 176 7.59 13.25 -15.96
CA MET A 176 8.26 14.26 -15.12
C MET A 176 9.73 14.44 -15.47
N HIS A 177 10.41 13.37 -15.89
CA HIS A 177 11.80 13.41 -16.34
C HIS A 177 11.98 13.72 -17.83
N GLY A 178 10.94 14.26 -18.48
CA GLY A 178 10.99 14.77 -19.84
C GLY A 178 10.90 13.69 -20.92
N SER A 179 10.60 12.44 -20.57
CA SER A 179 10.51 11.35 -21.55
C SER A 179 9.42 11.58 -22.60
N CYS A 180 8.38 12.37 -22.32
CA CYS A 180 7.37 12.74 -23.33
C CYS A 180 7.99 13.53 -24.50
N GLN A 181 9.09 14.24 -24.27
CA GLN A 181 9.82 14.98 -25.31
C GLN A 181 10.98 14.18 -25.90
N VAL A 182 11.60 13.30 -25.10
CA VAL A 182 12.77 12.51 -25.52
C VAL A 182 12.36 11.26 -26.30
N THR A 183 11.26 10.62 -25.91
CA THR A 183 10.72 9.39 -26.52
C THR A 183 9.22 9.51 -26.74
N PRO A 184 8.78 10.46 -27.60
CA PRO A 184 7.37 10.82 -27.74
C PRO A 184 6.50 9.65 -28.22
N ASP A 185 6.97 8.85 -29.18
CA ASP A 185 6.18 7.74 -29.73
C ASP A 185 5.80 6.72 -28.65
N TYR A 186 6.79 6.23 -27.90
CA TYR A 186 6.55 5.27 -26.83
C TYR A 186 5.67 5.85 -25.72
N MET A 187 5.95 7.10 -25.35
CA MET A 187 5.26 7.77 -24.25
C MET A 187 3.84 8.14 -24.61
N HIS A 188 3.55 8.53 -25.85
CA HIS A 188 2.18 8.76 -26.28
C HIS A 188 1.39 7.46 -26.48
N ASP A 189 2.04 6.33 -26.78
CA ASP A 189 1.34 5.04 -26.89
C ASP A 189 1.05 4.37 -25.54
N ASN A 190 1.90 4.61 -24.53
CA ASN A 190 1.86 3.89 -23.26
C ASN A 190 1.60 4.78 -22.05
N CYS A 191 1.84 6.08 -22.16
CA CYS A 191 1.80 7.05 -21.08
C CYS A 191 0.98 8.29 -21.46
N VAL A 192 -0.11 8.05 -22.21
CA VAL A 192 -1.01 9.06 -22.77
C VAL A 192 -1.39 10.07 -21.68
N ARG A 193 -1.92 9.58 -20.56
CA ARG A 193 -2.40 10.42 -19.47
C ARG A 193 -1.25 11.25 -18.87
N SER A 194 -0.12 10.63 -18.57
CA SER A 194 1.04 11.32 -17.99
C SER A 194 1.66 12.38 -18.91
N CYS A 195 1.59 12.22 -20.24
CA CYS A 195 2.11 13.21 -21.18
C CYS A 195 1.15 14.37 -21.49
N TYR A 196 -0.16 14.17 -21.37
CA TYR A 196 -1.17 15.18 -21.73
C TYR A 196 -1.76 15.96 -20.55
N ILE A 197 -1.46 15.62 -19.29
CA ILE A 197 -1.90 16.39 -18.10
C ILE A 197 -1.10 17.69 -17.91
N VAL A 198 0.10 17.80 -18.49
CA VAL A 198 1.01 18.93 -18.26
C VAL A 198 0.81 20.15 -19.17
N ASP A 199 -0.05 20.07 -20.19
CA ASP A 199 -0.24 21.17 -21.13
C ASP A 199 -1.61 21.84 -20.99
N THR A 200 -1.70 22.83 -20.10
CA THR A 200 -2.87 23.73 -20.00
C THR A 200 -2.64 25.04 -20.76
N SER A 201 -1.64 25.08 -21.66
CA SER A 201 -1.15 26.34 -22.22
C SER A 201 -1.30 26.54 -23.72
N ASP A 202 -1.98 25.64 -24.45
CA ASP A 202 -2.30 25.96 -25.84
C ASP A 202 -3.70 25.56 -26.30
N SER A 203 -4.30 26.49 -27.03
CA SER A 203 -5.67 26.48 -27.49
C SER A 203 -5.89 25.50 -28.63
N MET A 204 -6.85 24.61 -28.39
CA MET A 204 -7.74 23.93 -29.35
C MET A 204 -7.25 22.71 -30.14
N LEU A 205 -8.10 21.67 -29.97
CA LEU A 205 -8.40 20.53 -30.83
C LEU A 205 -7.48 19.30 -30.69
N TYR A 206 -8.05 18.27 -30.05
CA TYR A 206 -7.54 16.89 -29.91
C TYR A 206 -6.45 16.67 -28.85
N SER A 207 -6.73 17.01 -27.59
CA SER A 207 -6.19 16.18 -26.51
C SER A 207 -7.04 14.91 -26.40
N PRO A 208 -6.47 13.70 -26.56
CA PRO A 208 -7.21 12.44 -26.37
C PRO A 208 -7.73 12.27 -24.93
N CYS A 209 -7.27 13.14 -24.01
CA CYS A 209 -7.59 13.19 -22.60
C CYS A 209 -8.57 14.28 -22.19
N ALA A 210 -9.12 15.06 -23.13
CA ALA A 210 -10.08 16.11 -22.80
C ALA A 210 -11.42 15.52 -22.35
N VAL A 211 -11.86 15.90 -21.14
CA VAL A 211 -13.19 15.57 -20.62
C VAL A 211 -14.22 16.51 -21.25
N TYR A 212 -15.20 15.97 -21.97
CA TYR A 212 -16.36 16.74 -22.42
C TYR A 212 -17.44 16.66 -21.33
N THR A 213 -17.59 17.73 -20.55
CA THR A 213 -18.74 17.88 -19.63
C THR A 213 -20.01 18.19 -20.44
N LEU A 214 -21.08 17.42 -20.23
CA LEU A 214 -22.44 17.75 -20.69
C LEU A 214 -23.16 18.66 -19.68
#